data_AF-A0A938K409-F1
#
_entry.id   AF-A0A938K409-F1
#
_cell.length_a   1.000
_cell.length_b   1.000
_cell.length_c   1.000
_cell.angle_alpha   90.00
_cell.angle_beta   90.00
_cell.angle_gamma   90.00
#
_symmetry.space_group_name_H-M   'P 1'
#
loop_
_entity.id
_entity.type
_entity.pdbx_description
1 polymer ?
#
loop_
_entity_poly.entity_id
_entity_poly.type
_entity_poly.pdbx_seq_one_letter_code
_entity_poly.pdbx_strand_id
1 'polypeptide(L)' 'MSEFFILSAIKAAGVAFVLLTTLAYLQWVERKVIAHIQGRLGPHRVGPHGLLQPLADVIKLITKEDLMPPQANRFVFL' A
#
# COMPACT_ATOMS: atom_id res chain seq x y z
N MET A 1 -10.61 -12.96 -30.68
CA MET A 1 -9.52 -11.97 -30.44
C MET A 1 -9.83 -11.08 -29.22
N SER A 2 -11.03 -10.52 -29.10
CA SER A 2 -11.50 -9.80 -27.90
C SER A 2 -11.43 -10.63 -26.61
N GLU A 3 -11.85 -11.90 -26.65
CA GLU A 3 -11.83 -12.79 -25.47
C GLU A 3 -10.42 -13.02 -24.93
N PHE A 4 -9.42 -13.13 -25.81
CA PHE A 4 -8.02 -13.25 -25.41
C PHE A 4 -7.52 -12.00 -24.68
N PHE A 5 -7.87 -10.81 -25.16
CA PHE A 5 -7.53 -9.55 -24.49
C PHE A 5 -8.22 -9.43 -23.14
N ILE A 6 -9.50 -9.79 -23.04
CA ILE A 6 -10.27 -9.74 -21.79
C ILE A 6 -9.66 -10.69 -20.75
N LEU A 7 -9.42 -11.94 -21.12
CA LEU A 7 -8.82 -12.93 -20.22
C LEU A 7 -7.41 -12.53 -19.78
N SER A 8 -6.62 -11.93 -20.67
CA SER A 8 -5.28 -11.44 -20.33
C SER A 8 -5.32 -10.25 -19.37
N ALA A 9 -6.26 -9.31 -19.57
CA ALA A 9 -6.46 -8.18 -18.67
C ALA A 9 -6.90 -8.63 -17.27
N ILE A 10 -7.81 -9.61 -17.18
CA ILE A 10 -8.26 -10.17 -15.88
C ILE A 10 -7.09 -10.81 -15.13
N LYS A 11 -6.25 -11.60 -15.83
CA LYS A 11 -5.05 -12.20 -15.22
C LYS A 11 -4.08 -11.15 -14.72
N ALA A 12 -3.81 -10.11 -15.53
CA ALA A 12 -2.92 -9.02 -15.14
C ALA A 12 -3.45 -8.26 -13.91
N ALA A 13 -4.75 -7.94 -13.88
CA ALA A 13 -5.38 -7.30 -12.73
C ALA A 13 -5.32 -8.18 -11.48
N GLY A 14 -5.55 -9.49 -11.62
CA GLY A 14 -5.42 -10.44 -10.51
C GLY A 14 -4.01 -10.50 -9.93
N VAL A 15 -2.99 -10.56 -10.80
CA VAL A 15 -1.57 -10.53 -10.38
C VAL A 15 -1.24 -9.22 -9.66
N ALA A 16 -1.66 -8.08 -10.22
CA ALA A 16 -1.44 -6.78 -9.60
C ALA A 16 -2.11 -6.68 -8.23
N PHE A 17 -3.35 -7.15 -8.11
CA PHE A 17 -4.09 -7.15 -6.84
C PHE A 17 -3.38 -7.97 -5.75
N VAL A 18 -2.90 -9.17 -6.10
CA VAL A 18 -2.15 -10.01 -5.16
C VAL A 18 -0.85 -9.34 -4.75
N LEU A 19 -0.07 -8.84 -5.70
CA LEU A 19 1.20 -8.17 -5.43
C LEU A 19 1.03 -6.96 -4.51
N LEU A 20 0.11 -6.05 -4.83
CA LEU A 20 -0.13 -4.85 -4.03
C LEU A 20 -0.59 -5.21 -2.60
N THR A 21 -1.47 -6.21 -2.47
CA THR A 21 -1.92 -6.69 -1.16
C THR A 21 -0.77 -7.28 -0.36
N THR A 22 0.07 -8.11 -0.97
CA THR A 22 1.25 -8.70 -0.33
C THR A 22 2.21 -7.62 0.16
N LEU A 23 2.51 -6.62 -0.67
CA LEU A 23 3.39 -5.50 -0.29
C LEU A 23 2.82 -4.69 0.89
N ALA A 24 1.51 -4.44 0.88
CA ALA A 24 0.84 -3.72 1.97
C ALA A 24 0.98 -4.47 3.32
N TYR A 25 0.81 -5.80 3.33
CA TYR A 25 0.99 -6.60 4.53
C TYR A 25 2.47 -6.81 4.90
N LEU A 26 3.38 -6.85 3.93
CA LEU A 26 4.82 -6.91 4.18
C LEU A 26 5.28 -5.68 4.98
N GLN A 27 4.79 -4.49 4.67
CA GLN A 27 5.06 -3.27 5.45
C GLN A 27 4.58 -3.40 6.91
N TRP A 28 3.42 -4.02 7.13
CA TRP A 28 2.92 -4.28 8.49
C TRP A 28 3.82 -5.27 9.24
N VAL A 29 4.27 -6.34 8.59
CA VAL A 29 5.23 -7.31 9.16
C VAL A 29 6.53 -6.62 9.51
N GLU A 30 7.10 -5.82 8.61
CA GLU A 30 8.35 -5.09 8.82
C GLU A 30 8.26 -4.21 10.08
N ARG A 31 7.18 -3.42 10.21
CA ARG A 31 6.94 -2.59 11.41
C ARG A 31 6.87 -3.43 12.68
N LYS A 32 6.25 -4.60 12.63
CA LYS A 32 6.22 -5.53 13.77
C LYS A 32 7.61 -6.05 14.09
N VAL A 33 8.35 -6.56 13.12
CA VAL A 33 9.67 -7.16 13.31
C VAL A 33 10.64 -6.14 13.90
N ILE A 34 10.69 -4.93 13.34
CA ILE A 34 11.56 -3.85 13.83
C ILE A 34 11.19 -3.48 15.28
N ALA A 35 9.89 -3.42 15.62
CA ALA A 35 9.46 -3.14 16.97
C ALA A 35 9.93 -4.23 17.96
N HIS A 36 9.83 -5.51 17.59
CA HIS A 36 10.30 -6.63 18.42
C HIS A 36 11.82 -6.59 18.64
N ILE A 37 12.60 -6.27 17.60
CA ILE A 37 14.06 -6.09 17.72
C ILE A 37 14.39 -4.96 18.70
N GLN A 38 13.59 -3.89 18.69
CA GLN A 38 13.74 -2.73 19.58
C GLN A 38 13.16 -2.95 20.99
N GLY A 39 12.63 -4.14 21.31
CA GLY A 39 12.03 -4.43 22.61
C GLY A 39 10.72 -3.66 22.88
N ARG A 40 10.03 -3.20 21.84
CA ARG A 40 8.73 -2.50 21.95
C ARG A 40 7.64 -3.20 21.16
N LEU A 41 6.39 -2.94 21.53
CA LEU A 41 5.24 -3.48 20.81
C LEU A 41 5.06 -2.75 19.46
N GLY A 42 4.84 -3.52 18.40
CA GLY A 42 4.54 -3.02 17.06
C GLY A 42 3.11 -2.47 16.92
N PRO A 43 2.58 -2.38 15.69
CA PRO A 43 1.19 -1.96 15.48
C PRO A 43 0.19 -2.90 16.18
N HIS A 44 -0.62 -2.38 17.11
CA HIS A 44 -1.64 -3.15 17.86
C HIS A 44 -3.03 -2.48 17.95
N ARG A 45 -3.19 -1.25 17.44
CA ARG A 45 -4.40 -0.44 17.67
C ARG A 45 -5.46 -0.54 16.56
N VAL A 46 -5.05 -0.69 15.31
CA VAL A 46 -5.95 -0.64 14.15
C VAL A 46 -6.45 -2.06 13.83
N GLY A 47 -7.35 -2.58 14.68
CA GLY A 47 -7.88 -3.95 14.61
C GLY A 47 -7.04 -4.99 15.39
N PRO A 48 -7.43 -6.28 15.36
CA PRO A 48 -6.70 -7.35 16.04
C PRO A 48 -5.23 -7.37 15.60
N HIS A 49 -4.29 -7.20 16.52
CA HIS A 49 -2.85 -7.12 16.21
C HIS A 49 -2.45 -6.06 15.15
N GLY A 50 -3.29 -5.04 14.93
CA GLY A 50 -3.02 -4.00 13.93
C GLY A 50 -3.18 -4.45 12.47
N LEU A 51 -3.91 -5.54 12.19
CA LEU A 51 -4.07 -6.08 10.82
C LEU A 51 -4.74 -5.10 9.83
N LEU A 52 -5.51 -4.12 10.32
CA LEU A 52 -6.13 -3.10 9.48
C LEU A 52 -5.24 -1.87 9.27
N GLN A 53 -4.01 -1.88 9.80
CA GLN A 53 -3.06 -0.79 9.61
C GLN A 53 -2.76 -0.49 8.13
N PRO A 54 -2.55 -1.47 7.23
CA PRO A 54 -2.31 -1.17 5.82
C PRO A 54 -3.51 -0.49 5.15
N LEU A 55 -4.73 -0.86 5.54
CA LEU A 55 -5.94 -0.21 5.04
C LEU A 55 -6.04 1.25 5.51
N ALA A 56 -5.75 1.51 6.79
CA ALA A 56 -5.70 2.87 7.32
C ALA A 56 -4.62 3.73 6.65
N ASP A 57 -3.46 3.14 6.33
CA ASP A 57 -2.38 3.81 5.62
C ASP A 57 -2.83 4.19 4.18
N VAL A 58 -3.55 3.31 3.48
CA VAL A 58 -4.11 3.60 2.15
C VAL A 58 -5.13 4.74 2.21
N ILE A 59 -6.09 4.68 3.14
CA ILE A 59 -7.10 5.74 3.32
C ILE A 59 -6.39 7.07 3.57
N LYS A 60 -5.42 7.09 4.49
CA LYS A 60 -4.62 8.27 4.78
C LYS A 60 -3.99 8.86 3.51
N LEU A 61 -3.37 8.03 2.67
CA LEU A 61 -2.68 8.50 1.46
C LEU A 61 -3.66 9.06 0.42
N ILE A 62 -4.84 8.45 0.25
CA ILE A 62 -5.86 8.94 -0.69
C ILE A 62 -6.47 10.26 -0.20
N THR A 63 -6.68 10.39 1.10
CA THR A 63 -7.22 11.62 1.70
C THR A 63 -6.18 12.72 1.85
N LYS A 64 -4.90 12.40 1.66
CA LYS A 64 -3.83 13.37 1.87
C LYS A 64 -3.84 14.38 0.73
N GLU A 65 -3.81 15.66 1.10
CA GLU A 65 -3.68 16.75 0.14
C GLU A 65 -2.41 16.57 -0.69
N ASP A 66 -2.57 16.65 -2.01
CA ASP A 66 -1.44 16.66 -2.94
C ASP A 66 -0.93 18.10 -3.08
N LEU A 67 0.26 18.33 -2.54
CA LEU A 67 0.90 19.64 -2.52
C LEU A 67 2.09 19.63 -3.47
N MET A 68 1.96 20.32 -4.60
CA MET A 68 3.07 20.53 -5.52
C MET A 68 4.02 21.62 -4.95
N PRO A 69 5.32 21.34 -4.81
CA PRO A 69 6.28 22.32 -4.32
C PRO A 69 6.32 23.58 -5.22
N PRO A 70 6.42 24.80 -4.67
CA PRO A 70 6.32 26.04 -5.45
C PRO A 70 7.38 26.18 -6.56
N GLN A 71 8.54 25.55 -6.38
CA GLN A 71 9.68 25.62 -7.30
C GLN A 71 9.82 24.35 -8.16
N ALA A 72 8.88 23.40 -8.09
CA ALA A 72 8.94 22.17 -8.86
C ALA A 72 8.57 22.40 -10.34
N ASN A 73 9.26 21.69 -11.23
CA ASN A 73 8.88 21.63 -12.63
C ASN A 73 7.59 20.80 -12.77
N ARG A 74 6.51 21.44 -13.23
CA ARG A 74 5.18 20.83 -13.33
C ARG A 74 5.14 19.58 -14.23
N PHE A 75 5.91 19.56 -15.32
CA PHE A 75 5.86 18.45 -16.29
C PHE A 75 6.56 17.18 -15.77
N VAL A 76 7.54 17.34 -14.86
CA VAL A 76 8.26 16.20 -14.27
C VAL A 76 7.59 15.75 -12.96
N PHE A 77 6.88 16.65 -12.28
CA PHE A 77 6.23 16.38 -11.01
C PHE A 77 4.86 15.72 -11.15
N LEU A 78 4.08 16.11 -12.16
CA LEU A 78 2.79 15.49 -12.54
C LEU A 78 3.02 14.27 -13.43
#